data_AF-A0A224Y720-F1
#
_entry.id   AF-A0A224Y720-F1
#
_cell.length_a   1.000
_cell.length_b   1.000
_cell.length_c   1.000
_cell.angle_alpha   90.00
_cell.angle_beta   90.00
_cell.angle_gamma   90.00
#
_symmetry.space_group_name_H-M   'P 1'
#
loop_
_entity.id
_entity.type
_entity.pdbx_description
1 polymer ?
#
loop_
_entity_poly.entity_id
_entity_poly.type
_entity_poly.pdbx_seq_one_letter_code
_entity_poly.pdbx_strand_id
1 'polypeptide(L)' 'FREYEAACEQNPACSLKKSLARLKCIRECISPICYQQIYYQDQLEDGEIDVRLNSFKGCFAMKGGRQR' A
#
# COMPACT_ATOMS: atom_id res chain seq x y z
N PHE A 1 4.33 10.08 1.49
CA PHE A 1 3.87 8.90 0.72
C PHE A 1 4.94 8.40 -0.25
N ARG A 2 5.38 9.21 -1.24
CA ARG A 2 6.39 8.78 -2.23
C ARG A 2 7.66 8.18 -1.62
N GLU A 3 8.19 8.78 -0.54
CA GLU A 3 9.38 8.25 0.15
C GLU A 3 9.15 6.87 0.77
N TYR A 4 7.99 6.66 1.41
CA TYR A 4 7.59 5.37 1.97
C TYR A 4 7.37 4.32 0.86
N GLU A 5 6.77 4.74 -0.25
CA GLU A 5 6.59 3.90 -1.44
C GLU A 5 7.95 3.46 -2.00
N ALA A 6 8.90 4.39 -2.18
CA ALA A 6 10.25 4.07 -2.65
C ALA A 6 11.01 3.16 -1.67
N ALA A 7 10.88 3.38 -0.36
CA ALA A 7 11.49 2.52 0.66
C ALA A 7 10.92 1.09 0.61
N CYS A 8 9.59 0.96 0.50
CA CYS A 8 8.93 -0.33 0.39
C CYS A 8 9.18 -1.03 -0.97
N GLU A 9 9.40 -0.28 -2.04
CA GLU A 9 9.80 -0.83 -3.35
C GLU A 9 11.19 -1.47 -3.33
N GLN A 10 12.09 -0.93 -2.49
CA GLN A 10 13.46 -1.43 -2.28
C GLN A 10 13.53 -2.54 -1.23
N ASN A 11 12.48 -2.72 -0.42
CA ASN A 11 12.43 -3.79 0.58
C ASN A 11 12.59 -5.17 -0.12
N PRO A 12 13.58 -6.00 0.28
CA PRO A 12 13.80 -7.33 -0.31
C PRO A 12 12.55 -8.22 -0.34
N ALA A 13 11.66 -8.10 0.65
CA ALA A 13 10.43 -8.87 0.72
C ALA A 13 9.43 -8.51 -0.40
N CYS A 14 9.44 -7.27 -0.87
CA CYS A 14 8.57 -6.79 -1.94
C CYS A 14 9.27 -6.77 -3.31
N SER A 15 10.57 -6.49 -3.37
CA SER A 15 11.33 -6.41 -4.62
C SER A 15 11.42 -7.75 -5.37
N LEU A 16 11.37 -8.87 -4.64
CA LEU A 16 11.33 -10.22 -5.21
C LEU A 16 9.95 -10.60 -5.78
N LYS A 17 8.88 -9.87 -5.42
CA LYS A 17 7.53 -10.10 -5.94
C LYS A 17 7.36 -9.39 -7.27
N LYS A 18 6.40 -9.84 -8.07
CA LYS A 18 6.07 -9.26 -9.38
C LYS A 18 4.64 -8.74 -9.42
N SER A 19 4.38 -7.80 -10.34
CA SER A 19 3.04 -7.32 -10.70
C SER A 19 2.17 -6.98 -9.48
N LEU A 20 0.96 -7.52 -9.42
CA LEU A 20 -0.01 -7.32 -8.35
C LEU A 20 0.53 -7.72 -6.96
N ALA A 21 1.24 -8.84 -6.86
CA ALA A 21 1.81 -9.29 -5.59
C ALA A 21 2.85 -8.28 -5.04
N ARG A 22 3.60 -7.63 -5.94
CA ARG A 22 4.51 -6.54 -5.55
C ARG A 22 3.73 -5.33 -5.07
N LEU A 23 2.68 -4.93 -5.78
CA LEU A 23 1.84 -3.79 -5.39
C LEU A 23 1.16 -4.02 -4.03
N LYS A 24 0.55 -5.19 -3.81
CA LYS A 24 -0.05 -5.58 -2.52
C LYS A 24 0.98 -5.48 -1.40
N CYS A 25 2.18 -6.06 -1.61
CA CYS A 25 3.28 -5.99 -0.64
C CYS A 25 3.69 -4.55 -0.31
N ILE A 26 3.83 -3.68 -1.32
CA ILE A 26 4.21 -2.28 -1.10
C ILE A 26 3.13 -1.55 -0.29
N ARG A 27 1.85 -1.75 -0.61
CA ARG A 27 0.75 -1.10 0.13
C ARG A 27 0.70 -1.57 1.58
N GLU A 28 0.84 -2.87 1.80
CA GLU A 28 0.88 -3.45 3.15
C GLU A 28 2.12 -2.99 3.92
N CYS A 29 3.29 -2.89 3.27
CA CYS A 29 4.52 -2.35 3.85
C CYS A 29 4.39 -0.88 4.27
N ILE A 30 3.73 -0.04 3.45
CA ILE A 30 3.52 1.39 3.76
C ILE A 30 2.63 1.53 5.00
N SER A 31 1.54 0.77 5.07
CA SER A 31 0.67 0.75 6.25
C SER A 31 -0.23 -0.49 6.22
N PRO A 32 0.02 -1.48 7.09
CA PRO A 32 -0.80 -2.69 7.14
C PRO A 32 -2.23 -2.37 7.57
N ILE A 33 -2.40 -1.36 8.44
CA ILE A 33 -3.71 -0.90 8.92
C ILE A 33 -4.55 -0.32 7.76
N CYS A 34 -3.97 0.60 6.99
CA CYS A 34 -4.69 1.18 5.86
C CYS A 34 -4.90 0.17 4.73
N TYR A 35 -3.98 -0.78 4.57
CA TYR A 35 -4.12 -1.82 3.57
C TYR A 35 -5.31 -2.71 3.90
N GLN A 36 -5.41 -3.18 5.14
CA GLN A 36 -6.56 -3.93 5.61
C GLN A 36 -7.86 -3.12 5.49
N GLN A 37 -7.88 -1.86 5.91
CA GLN A 37 -9.11 -1.07 5.85
C GLN A 37 -9.63 -0.83 4.42
N ILE A 38 -8.75 -0.69 3.43
CA ILE A 38 -9.13 -0.32 2.06
C ILE A 38 -9.29 -1.54 1.14
N TYR A 39 -8.53 -2.62 1.38
CA TYR A 39 -8.41 -3.76 0.46
C TYR A 39 -8.82 -5.12 1.07
N TYR A 40 -9.20 -5.20 2.36
CA TYR A 40 -9.50 -6.50 3.00
C TYR A 40 -10.77 -7.17 2.47
N GLN A 41 -11.84 -6.40 2.28
CA GLN A 41 -13.12 -6.94 1.81
C GLN A 41 -13.08 -7.30 0.31
N ASP A 42 -12.30 -6.55 -0.46
CA ASP A 42 -12.21 -6.66 -1.90
C ASP A 42 -10.76 -6.43 -2.31
N GLN A 43 -10.03 -7.51 -2.57
CA GLN A 43 -8.62 -7.42 -2.89
C GLN A 43 -8.44 -7.01 -4.36
N LEU A 44 -7.36 -6.29 -4.66
CA LEU A 44 -6.98 -6.02 -6.05
C LEU A 44 -6.75 -7.34 -6.81
N GLU A 45 -7.24 -7.41 -8.04
CA GLU A 45 -7.04 -8.52 -8.96
C GLU A 45 -6.13 -8.15 -10.14
N ASP A 46 -5.50 -9.15 -10.78
CA ASP A 46 -4.61 -8.93 -11.91
C ASP A 46 -5.38 -8.36 -13.10
N GLY A 47 -4.93 -7.21 -13.61
CA GLY A 47 -5.59 -6.48 -14.70
C GLY A 47 -6.52 -5.35 -14.24
N GLU A 48 -6.79 -5.22 -12.95
CA GLU A 48 -7.57 -4.11 -12.41
C GLU A 48 -6.76 -2.82 -12.22
N ILE A 49 -7.44 -1.68 -12.35
CA ILE A 49 -6.88 -0.37 -12.04
C ILE A 49 -7.21 -0.05 -10.57
N ASP A 50 -6.19 0.25 -9.76
CA ASP A 50 -6.36 0.64 -8.35
C ASP A 50 -6.93 2.07 -8.22
N VAL A 51 -8.24 2.20 -8.33
CA VAL A 51 -8.97 3.48 -8.12
C VAL A 51 -8.98 3.92 -6.65
N ARG A 52 -8.63 3.04 -5.71
CA ARG A 52 -8.70 3.27 -4.25
C ARG A 52 -7.42 3.88 -3.67
N LEU A 53 -6.39 4.05 -4.50
CA LEU A 53 -5.10 4.63 -4.09
C LEU A 53 -5.23 5.98 -3.37
N ASN A 54 -6.14 6.85 -3.80
CA ASN A 54 -6.33 8.15 -3.14
C ASN A 54 -6.92 8.00 -1.73
N SER A 55 -7.85 7.07 -1.54
CA SER A 55 -8.39 6.71 -0.22
C SER A 55 -7.30 6.13 0.68
N PHE A 56 -6.44 5.27 0.13
CA PHE A 56 -5.29 4.72 0.86
C PHE A 56 -4.31 5.81 1.31
N LYS A 57 -3.95 6.74 0.42
CA LYS A 57 -3.11 7.91 0.75
C LYS A 57 -3.74 8.77 1.84
N GLY A 58 -5.06 8.98 1.78
CA GLY A 58 -5.82 9.69 2.81
C GLY A 58 -5.74 9.00 4.18
N CYS A 59 -5.99 7.68 4.23
CA CYS A 59 -5.87 6.90 5.46
C CYS A 59 -4.45 7.01 6.05
N PHE A 60 -3.42 6.85 5.22
CA PHE A 60 -2.03 6.95 5.66
C PHE A 60 -1.71 8.33 6.25
N ALA A 61 -2.13 9.42 5.60
CA ALA A 61 -1.90 10.78 6.08
C ALA A 61 -2.59 11.05 7.43
N MET A 62 -3.83 10.58 7.61
CA MET A 62 -4.57 10.73 8.88
C MET A 62 -3.89 9.99 10.04
N LYS A 63 -3.31 8.82 9.77
CA LYS A 63 -2.61 8.02 10.80
C LYS A 63 -1.19 8.52 11.07
N GLY A 64 -0.49 9.03 10.05
CA GLY A 64 0.82 9.68 10.20
C GLY A 64 0.76 11.02 10.95
N GLY A 65 -0.40 11.70 10.96
CA GLY A 65 -0.62 12.92 11.74
C GLY A 65 -0.80 12.72 13.25
N ARG A 66 -0.88 11.49 13.76
CA ARG A 66 -0.99 11.17 15.21
C ARG A 66 0.34 10.76 15.85
N GLN A 67 1.46 11.02 15.20
CA GLN A 67 2.79 10.98 15.81
C GLN A 67 3.32 12.42 15.88
N ARG A 68 2.86 13.16 16.89
CA ARG A 68 3.52 14.38 17.38
C ARG A 68 3.73 14.21 18.87
#